data_AF-A0A8C4Z8A2-F1
#
_entry.id   AF-A0A8C4Z8A2-F1
#
_cell.length_a   1.000
_cell.length_b   1.000
_cell.length_c   1.000
_cell.angle_alpha   90.00
_cell.angle_beta   90.00
_cell.angle_gamma   90.00
#
_symmetry.space_group_name_H-M   'P 1'
#
loop_
_entity.id
_entity.type
_entity.pdbx_description
1 polymer ?
#
loop_
_entity_poly.entity_id
_entity_poly.type
_entity_poly.pdbx_seq_one_letter_code
_entity_poly.pdbx_strand_id
1 'polypeptide(L)'
;TSSAGGWARAASGCQWSHVCQLSSGDRSLLEGFDERVYLSARRWRPGDDPYALYAFNQRESERIPSNRALRDTRNYRCTALHYDPDLPPTSIIITFHNEARSTLLRTIRSVLNRTPVHLIHEIILVDDFSDDDCQLLTKLPKVKCLRNAKREGLIRSRVRGADSSRAGVLTFLDSHCEVNKDWLPPLLHRIKQDPTCVVSPVIDIINMDTFAYVAASSDLRGGFDWSLHFKWEQLSTEQRAARADPTEPIRTPIIAGGLFVIDRSWFNHLGKYDTAMDIWGGENFEISFRVWQCGGSLEILPCSRVGHVFRKKHPYVFPEGNANTYIKNTRRTAEVWLDEFRLFYYSARPAARGKSYGDVRGRVELRKKLQCKSFKCKCVCVCVCVCVCVCVCVCVCVCVCVCVCVCVCVCVCRPYSLSLCLVFLSVSLLIGLAPGGSRSKLGQIVTHTHTRARTHTTTHTDVCRHKHTHAHAQTHKKTRMHTHSNTQVHTNVSPRAPSMIKARARTQIGTQAHFKHQFIYWVLIPENGINSQALLRRQT
;
A
#
# COMPACT_ATOMS: atom_id res chain seq x y z
N THR A 1 43.60 -58.49 -14.18
CA THR A 1 44.45 -57.52 -14.88
C THR A 1 43.56 -56.39 -15.36
N SER A 2 43.42 -55.34 -14.55
CA SER A 2 44.00 -53.99 -14.79
C SER A 2 43.31 -53.26 -15.95
N SER A 3 42.73 -52.06 -15.84
CA SER A 3 43.13 -50.91 -15.00
C SER A 3 42.09 -49.77 -15.05
N ALA A 4 41.96 -49.06 -13.92
CA ALA A 4 41.76 -47.61 -13.69
C ALA A 4 40.87 -46.79 -14.68
N GLY A 5 39.91 -45.97 -14.25
CA GLY A 5 39.89 -45.07 -13.09
C GLY A 5 40.19 -43.63 -13.54
N GLY A 6 39.18 -42.75 -13.55
CA GLY A 6 39.35 -41.33 -13.88
C GLY A 6 38.11 -40.49 -13.60
N TRP A 7 38.19 -39.67 -12.56
CA TRP A 7 37.18 -38.72 -12.10
C TRP A 7 37.03 -37.50 -13.03
N ALA A 8 35.81 -36.95 -13.15
CA ALA A 8 35.58 -35.54 -13.43
C ALA A 8 34.30 -35.04 -12.73
N ARG A 9 34.45 -34.05 -11.85
CA ARG A 9 33.35 -33.29 -11.23
C ARG A 9 33.00 -32.06 -12.07
N ALA A 10 31.69 -31.80 -12.16
CA ALA A 10 30.98 -30.53 -12.14
C ALA A 10 31.36 -29.41 -13.14
N ALA A 11 30.40 -28.95 -13.95
CA ALA A 11 29.63 -27.73 -13.65
C ALA A 11 28.65 -27.32 -14.78
N SER A 12 27.50 -26.79 -14.34
CA SER A 12 26.68 -25.72 -14.94
C SER A 12 25.75 -26.03 -16.13
N GLY A 13 24.45 -25.76 -15.92
CA GLY A 13 23.46 -25.65 -16.98
C GLY A 13 21.99 -25.78 -16.56
N CYS A 14 21.57 -25.28 -15.39
CA CYS A 14 20.14 -25.30 -15.02
C CYS A 14 19.44 -24.08 -15.60
N GLN A 15 18.81 -24.28 -16.76
CA GLN A 15 18.02 -23.28 -17.47
C GLN A 15 16.63 -23.18 -16.81
N TRP A 16 16.41 -22.17 -15.98
CA TRP A 16 15.12 -21.91 -15.34
C TRP A 16 14.21 -21.11 -16.30
N SER A 17 13.32 -21.81 -17.00
CA SER A 17 12.23 -21.23 -17.78
C SER A 17 10.88 -21.83 -17.38
N HIS A 18 10.54 -21.83 -16.09
CA HIS A 18 9.17 -22.11 -15.65
C HIS A 18 8.33 -20.84 -15.69
N VAL A 19 7.89 -20.47 -16.89
CA VAL A 19 6.64 -19.74 -17.07
C VAL A 19 5.53 -20.70 -16.64
N CYS A 20 4.68 -20.29 -15.69
CA CYS A 20 3.42 -20.99 -15.42
C CYS A 20 2.58 -20.98 -16.70
N GLN A 21 2.69 -22.04 -17.50
CA GLN A 21 1.76 -22.32 -18.58
C GLN A 21 0.47 -22.79 -17.92
N LEU A 22 -0.59 -21.99 -18.05
CA LEU A 22 -1.96 -22.42 -17.80
C LEU A 22 -2.19 -23.75 -18.52
N SER A 23 -2.84 -24.70 -17.83
CA SER A 23 -3.21 -25.99 -18.43
C SER A 23 -4.06 -25.77 -19.68
N SER A 24 -4.00 -26.69 -20.65
CA SER A 24 -4.78 -26.61 -21.90
C SER A 24 -6.30 -26.50 -21.67
N GLY A 25 -6.81 -26.93 -20.51
CA GLY A 25 -8.20 -26.75 -20.11
C GLY A 25 -8.57 -25.33 -19.64
N ASP A 26 -7.63 -24.56 -19.06
CA ASP A 26 -7.89 -23.21 -18.55
C ASP A 26 -7.94 -22.14 -19.65
N ARG A 27 -7.25 -22.36 -20.78
CA ARG A 27 -7.36 -21.48 -21.96
C ARG A 27 -8.77 -21.49 -22.58
N SER A 28 -9.51 -22.59 -22.39
CA SER A 28 -10.87 -22.76 -22.92
C SER A 28 -11.93 -21.93 -22.19
N LEU A 29 -11.72 -21.56 -20.92
CA LEU A 29 -12.72 -20.83 -20.13
C LEU A 29 -12.98 -19.38 -20.57
N LEU A 30 -12.10 -18.81 -21.39
CA LEU A 30 -12.21 -17.44 -21.91
C LEU A 30 -12.69 -17.38 -23.37
N GLU A 31 -12.90 -18.51 -24.04
CA GLU A 31 -13.22 -18.58 -25.48
C GLU A 31 -14.57 -17.95 -25.85
N GLY A 32 -15.46 -17.75 -24.89
CA GLY A 32 -16.78 -17.13 -25.11
C GLY A 32 -16.82 -15.59 -25.07
N PHE A 33 -15.74 -14.91 -24.67
CA PHE A 33 -15.72 -13.46 -24.50
C PHE A 33 -14.88 -12.75 -25.58
N ASP A 34 -15.54 -12.01 -26.47
CA ASP A 34 -14.87 -11.17 -27.45
C ASP A 34 -14.43 -9.83 -26.83
N GLU A 35 -13.16 -9.79 -26.42
CA GLU A 35 -12.52 -8.61 -25.86
C GLU A 35 -12.48 -7.42 -26.84
N ARG A 36 -12.34 -7.67 -28.15
CA ARG A 36 -12.25 -6.57 -29.13
C ARG A 36 -13.59 -5.88 -29.27
N VAL A 37 -14.67 -6.64 -29.35
CA VAL A 37 -16.05 -6.12 -29.40
C VAL A 37 -16.39 -5.38 -28.10
N TYR A 38 -15.96 -5.91 -26.95
CA TYR A 38 -16.18 -5.21 -25.69
C TYR A 38 -15.40 -3.89 -25.62
N LEU A 39 -14.13 -3.85 -26.01
CA LEU A 39 -13.33 -2.62 -25.91
C LEU A 39 -13.69 -1.57 -26.97
N SER A 40 -14.29 -1.94 -28.10
CA SER A 40 -14.57 -1.01 -29.21
C SER A 40 -15.73 -0.04 -28.95
N ALA A 41 -16.74 -0.41 -28.14
CA ALA A 41 -17.98 0.36 -28.04
C ALA A 41 -17.84 1.76 -27.41
N ARG A 42 -16.82 1.98 -26.57
CA ARG A 42 -16.51 3.29 -25.96
C ARG A 42 -15.04 3.66 -26.07
N ARG A 43 -14.43 3.31 -27.20
CA ARG A 43 -13.02 3.58 -27.47
C ARG A 43 -12.74 5.08 -27.50
N TRP A 44 -11.60 5.50 -26.96
CA TRP A 44 -11.13 6.88 -27.10
C TRP A 44 -10.94 7.24 -28.59
N ARG A 45 -11.35 8.46 -28.97
CA ARG A 45 -11.23 8.97 -30.34
C ARG A 45 -10.10 10.00 -30.44
N PRO A 46 -9.29 9.97 -31.53
CA PRO A 46 -8.30 11.01 -31.78
C PRO A 46 -8.94 12.41 -31.78
N GLY A 47 -8.42 13.30 -30.96
CA GLY A 47 -8.92 14.68 -30.79
C GLY A 47 -9.72 14.91 -29.50
N ASP A 48 -10.27 13.86 -28.89
CA ASP A 48 -10.97 13.96 -27.61
C ASP A 48 -9.96 14.04 -26.44
N ASP A 49 -10.30 14.78 -25.37
CA ASP A 49 -9.49 14.78 -24.13
C ASP A 49 -9.55 13.38 -23.47
N PRO A 50 -8.42 12.67 -23.35
CA PRO A 50 -8.40 11.31 -22.80
C PRO A 50 -8.74 11.25 -21.31
N TYR A 51 -8.80 12.38 -20.59
CA TYR A 51 -9.14 12.44 -19.16
C TYR A 51 -10.58 12.85 -18.88
N ALA A 52 -11.33 13.30 -19.89
CA ALA A 52 -12.63 13.94 -19.70
C ALA A 52 -13.65 13.03 -19.01
N LEU A 53 -13.77 11.78 -19.46
CA LEU A 53 -14.78 10.84 -18.99
C LEU A 53 -14.42 10.15 -17.67
N TYR A 54 -13.15 9.83 -17.46
CA TYR A 54 -12.74 8.90 -16.40
C TYR A 54 -11.75 9.49 -15.39
N ALA A 55 -11.29 10.74 -15.60
CA ALA A 55 -10.29 11.40 -14.77
C ALA A 55 -8.95 10.65 -14.65
N PHE A 56 -8.64 9.81 -15.63
CA PHE A 56 -7.35 9.18 -15.91
C PHE A 56 -7.20 9.06 -17.44
N ASN A 57 -6.00 8.76 -17.92
CA ASN A 57 -5.71 8.68 -19.35
C ASN A 57 -6.33 7.43 -20.00
N GLN A 58 -7.52 7.57 -20.58
CA GLN A 58 -8.22 6.47 -21.26
C GLN A 58 -7.39 5.87 -22.39
N ARG A 59 -6.74 6.72 -23.19
CA ARG A 59 -5.92 6.30 -24.34
C ARG A 59 -4.81 5.34 -23.92
N GLU A 60 -4.09 5.66 -22.85
CA GLU A 60 -3.01 4.79 -22.35
C GLU A 60 -3.57 3.51 -21.73
N SER A 61 -4.71 3.56 -21.03
CA SER A 61 -5.37 2.35 -20.52
C SER A 61 -5.78 1.38 -21.63
N GLU A 62 -6.29 1.89 -22.76
CA GLU A 62 -6.74 1.08 -23.91
C GLU A 62 -5.59 0.51 -24.74
N ARG A 63 -4.41 1.14 -24.69
CA ARG A 63 -3.20 0.62 -25.35
C ARG A 63 -2.65 -0.62 -24.64
N ILE A 64 -2.96 -0.77 -23.35
CA ILE A 64 -2.42 -1.81 -22.49
C ILE A 64 -3.31 -3.06 -22.54
N PRO A 65 -2.75 -4.25 -22.78
CA PRO A 65 -3.52 -5.50 -22.77
C PRO A 65 -4.24 -5.72 -21.43
N SER A 66 -5.48 -6.21 -21.47
CA SER A 66 -6.25 -6.52 -20.26
C SER A 66 -5.63 -7.62 -19.39
N ASN A 67 -4.73 -8.43 -19.95
CA ASN A 67 -3.99 -9.49 -19.27
C ASN A 67 -2.49 -9.16 -19.08
N ARG A 68 -2.11 -7.86 -19.11
CA ARG A 68 -0.70 -7.45 -19.00
C ARG A 68 0.02 -8.08 -17.80
N ALA A 69 1.30 -8.41 -17.98
CA ALA A 69 2.15 -8.85 -16.89
C ALA A 69 2.44 -7.69 -15.92
N LEU A 70 2.54 -8.00 -14.63
CA LEU A 70 2.90 -7.06 -13.58
C LEU A 70 4.19 -7.50 -12.91
N ARG A 71 4.97 -6.52 -12.45
CA ARG A 71 6.12 -6.78 -11.59
C ARG A 71 5.63 -7.23 -10.22
N ASP A 72 6.27 -8.25 -9.65
CA ASP A 72 6.06 -8.63 -8.26
C ASP A 72 6.63 -7.53 -7.34
N THR A 73 5.75 -6.87 -6.58
CA THR A 73 6.07 -5.78 -5.66
C THR A 73 6.11 -6.23 -4.20
N ARG A 74 5.93 -7.52 -3.95
CA ARG A 74 5.99 -8.09 -2.60
C ARG A 74 7.42 -8.10 -2.08
N ASN A 75 7.56 -8.14 -0.76
CA ASN A 75 8.86 -8.39 -0.14
C ASN A 75 9.30 -9.83 -0.48
N TYR A 76 10.61 -10.04 -0.69
CA TYR A 76 11.13 -11.37 -1.03
C TYR A 76 10.81 -12.43 0.04
N ARG A 77 10.62 -12.05 1.32
CA ARG A 77 10.23 -12.98 2.38
C ARG A 77 8.81 -13.52 2.21
N CYS A 78 7.93 -12.82 1.48
CA CYS A 78 6.56 -13.27 1.24
C CYS A 78 6.49 -14.58 0.44
N THR A 79 7.53 -14.92 -0.34
CA THR A 79 7.56 -16.18 -1.10
C THR A 79 7.90 -17.39 -0.24
N ALA A 80 8.44 -17.18 0.95
CA ALA A 80 8.76 -18.23 1.91
C ALA A 80 7.59 -18.52 2.89
N LEU A 81 6.52 -17.72 2.83
CA LEU A 81 5.35 -17.93 3.67
C LEU A 81 4.50 -19.10 3.14
N HIS A 82 4.16 -20.01 4.04
CA HIS A 82 3.24 -21.11 3.77
C HIS A 82 1.88 -20.77 4.35
N TYR A 83 0.86 -20.75 3.50
CA TYR A 83 -0.53 -20.60 3.91
C TYR A 83 -1.19 -21.98 3.99
N ASP A 84 -2.20 -22.08 4.84
CA ASP A 84 -3.08 -23.24 4.91
C ASP A 84 -3.62 -23.58 3.51
N PRO A 85 -3.55 -24.84 3.03
CA PRO A 85 -4.07 -25.22 1.72
C PRO A 85 -5.60 -25.15 1.63
N ASP A 86 -6.32 -25.27 2.76
CA ASP A 86 -7.78 -25.28 2.84
C ASP A 86 -8.31 -23.89 3.22
N LEU A 87 -8.13 -22.91 2.34
CA LEU A 87 -8.66 -21.55 2.57
C LEU A 87 -10.12 -21.45 2.13
N PRO A 88 -10.96 -20.70 2.87
CA PRO A 88 -12.35 -20.50 2.51
C PRO A 88 -12.47 -19.73 1.19
N PRO A 89 -13.33 -20.15 0.25
CA PRO A 89 -13.55 -19.39 -0.97
C PRO A 89 -14.27 -18.07 -0.67
N THR A 90 -14.07 -17.07 -1.53
CA THR A 90 -14.62 -15.72 -1.36
C THR A 90 -15.54 -15.31 -2.52
N SER A 91 -16.52 -14.46 -2.21
CA SER A 91 -17.29 -13.72 -3.22
C SER A 91 -16.66 -12.35 -3.43
N ILE A 92 -16.16 -12.11 -4.65
CA ILE A 92 -15.48 -10.87 -5.00
C ILE A 92 -16.52 -9.88 -5.53
N ILE A 93 -16.72 -8.77 -4.83
CA ILE A 93 -17.72 -7.75 -5.15
C ILE A 93 -17.01 -6.54 -5.73
N ILE A 94 -17.36 -6.21 -6.98
CA ILE A 94 -16.83 -5.04 -7.71
C ILE A 94 -18.01 -4.15 -8.06
N THR A 95 -18.14 -3.03 -7.36
CA THR A 95 -19.13 -2.00 -7.67
C THR A 95 -18.56 -1.00 -8.66
N PHE A 96 -19.35 -0.57 -9.65
CA PHE A 96 -18.89 0.42 -10.60
C PHE A 96 -20.05 1.29 -11.12
N HIS A 97 -19.71 2.50 -11.56
CA HIS A 97 -20.63 3.43 -12.23
C HIS A 97 -19.86 4.14 -13.33
N ASN A 98 -20.25 3.93 -14.58
CA ASN A 98 -19.61 4.54 -15.76
C ASN A 98 -18.06 4.40 -15.73
N GLU A 99 -17.57 3.18 -15.46
CA GLU A 99 -16.12 2.88 -15.48
C GLU A 99 -15.62 2.69 -16.92
N ALA A 100 -14.34 2.95 -17.17
CA ALA A 100 -13.77 2.64 -18.47
C ALA A 100 -13.76 1.12 -18.70
N ARG A 101 -14.22 0.69 -19.88
CA ARG A 101 -14.28 -0.74 -20.22
C ARG A 101 -12.91 -1.41 -20.07
N SER A 102 -11.82 -0.74 -20.45
CA SER A 102 -10.45 -1.26 -20.33
C SER A 102 -10.00 -1.51 -18.89
N THR A 103 -10.28 -0.60 -17.94
CA THR A 103 -9.93 -0.77 -16.53
C THR A 103 -10.77 -1.85 -15.88
N LEU A 104 -12.09 -1.84 -16.08
CA LEU A 104 -13.01 -2.84 -15.51
C LEU A 104 -12.66 -4.27 -15.96
N LEU A 105 -12.43 -4.47 -17.26
CA LEU A 105 -12.03 -5.77 -17.78
C LEU A 105 -10.67 -6.21 -17.22
N ARG A 106 -9.72 -5.29 -17.11
CA ARG A 106 -8.39 -5.59 -16.58
C ARG A 106 -8.43 -5.95 -15.09
N THR A 107 -9.33 -5.35 -14.31
CA THR A 107 -9.59 -5.78 -12.93
C THR A 107 -10.09 -7.21 -12.88
N ILE A 108 -11.14 -7.54 -13.64
CA ILE A 108 -11.72 -8.90 -13.67
C ILE A 108 -10.68 -9.93 -14.14
N ARG A 109 -9.95 -9.63 -15.21
CA ARG A 109 -8.90 -10.52 -15.72
C ARG A 109 -7.73 -10.68 -14.77
N SER A 110 -7.34 -9.62 -14.05
CA SER A 110 -6.29 -9.74 -13.04
C SER A 110 -6.68 -10.73 -11.94
N VAL A 111 -7.94 -10.68 -11.49
CA VAL A 111 -8.50 -11.60 -10.49
C VAL A 111 -8.52 -13.03 -11.02
N LEU A 112 -9.08 -13.25 -12.21
CA LEU A 112 -9.18 -14.59 -12.81
C LEU A 112 -7.79 -15.21 -13.07
N ASN A 113 -6.82 -14.43 -13.53
CA ASN A 113 -5.50 -14.95 -13.92
C ASN A 113 -4.55 -15.19 -12.74
N ARG A 114 -4.75 -14.53 -11.60
CA ARG A 114 -3.79 -14.53 -10.46
C ARG A 114 -4.36 -15.05 -9.16
N THR A 115 -5.54 -15.67 -9.22
CA THR A 115 -6.20 -16.26 -8.06
C THR A 115 -6.46 -17.73 -8.35
N PRO A 116 -6.09 -18.65 -7.44
CA PRO A 116 -6.45 -20.06 -7.58
C PRO A 116 -7.97 -20.23 -7.76
N VAL A 117 -8.37 -21.00 -8.76
CA VAL A 117 -9.78 -21.09 -9.20
C VAL A 117 -10.71 -21.52 -8.06
N HIS A 118 -10.26 -22.42 -7.17
CA HIS A 118 -11.07 -22.90 -6.04
C HIS A 118 -11.36 -21.81 -4.99
N LEU A 119 -10.52 -20.77 -4.89
CA LEU A 119 -10.74 -19.65 -3.95
C LEU A 119 -11.74 -18.62 -4.45
N ILE A 120 -12.00 -18.59 -5.76
CA ILE A 120 -13.04 -17.72 -6.34
C ILE A 120 -14.36 -18.47 -6.29
N HIS A 121 -15.28 -18.10 -5.39
CA HIS A 121 -16.63 -18.63 -5.44
C HIS A 121 -17.40 -18.00 -6.61
N GLU A 122 -17.40 -16.67 -6.68
CA GLU A 122 -18.05 -15.87 -7.71
C GLU A 122 -17.48 -14.44 -7.74
N ILE A 123 -17.59 -13.78 -8.88
CA ILE A 123 -17.29 -12.35 -9.07
C ILE A 123 -18.62 -11.65 -9.34
N ILE A 124 -19.05 -10.79 -8.42
CA ILE A 124 -20.30 -10.05 -8.49
C ILE A 124 -19.99 -8.61 -8.91
N LEU A 125 -20.29 -8.28 -10.16
CA LEU A 125 -20.26 -6.93 -10.66
C LEU A 125 -21.58 -6.25 -10.30
N VAL A 126 -21.52 -5.20 -9.49
CA VAL A 126 -22.70 -4.39 -9.16
C VAL A 126 -22.62 -3.11 -9.97
N ASP A 127 -23.44 -3.03 -11.00
CA ASP A 127 -23.57 -1.86 -11.86
C ASP A 127 -24.52 -0.86 -11.22
N ASP A 128 -23.96 0.25 -10.74
CA ASP A 128 -24.70 1.32 -10.08
C ASP A 128 -25.28 2.31 -11.10
N PHE A 129 -26.15 1.82 -11.98
CA PHE A 129 -26.88 2.61 -12.96
C PHE A 129 -25.96 3.32 -13.96
N SER A 130 -25.05 2.56 -14.58
CA SER A 130 -24.22 3.04 -15.69
C SER A 130 -25.06 3.21 -16.97
N ASP A 131 -24.59 4.04 -17.90
CA ASP A 131 -25.24 4.22 -19.20
C ASP A 131 -25.21 2.96 -20.08
N ASP A 132 -24.24 2.09 -19.80
CA ASP A 132 -23.90 0.89 -20.55
C ASP A 132 -24.12 -0.35 -19.68
N ASP A 133 -24.43 -1.49 -20.29
CA ASP A 133 -24.85 -2.70 -19.58
C ASP A 133 -23.66 -3.65 -19.30
N CYS A 134 -23.62 -4.26 -18.09
CA CYS A 134 -22.59 -5.23 -17.73
C CYS A 134 -22.83 -6.66 -18.19
N GLN A 135 -23.95 -6.95 -18.87
CA GLN A 135 -24.28 -8.32 -19.29
C GLN A 135 -23.21 -8.96 -20.18
N LEU A 136 -22.49 -8.19 -21.00
CA LEU A 136 -21.40 -8.72 -21.83
C LEU A 136 -20.28 -9.38 -21.00
N LEU A 137 -20.03 -8.89 -19.78
CA LEU A 137 -19.00 -9.43 -18.89
C LEU A 137 -19.42 -10.76 -18.24
N THR A 138 -20.71 -11.12 -18.25
CA THR A 138 -21.19 -12.40 -17.71
C THR A 138 -20.74 -13.61 -18.53
N LYS A 139 -20.26 -13.38 -19.75
CA LYS A 139 -19.61 -14.42 -20.58
C LYS A 139 -18.25 -14.85 -20.02
N LEU A 140 -17.67 -14.08 -19.09
CA LEU A 140 -16.45 -14.45 -18.37
C LEU A 140 -16.79 -15.46 -17.26
N PRO A 141 -15.88 -16.40 -16.97
CA PRO A 141 -16.14 -17.45 -15.99
C PRO A 141 -16.36 -16.86 -14.59
N LYS A 142 -17.35 -17.40 -13.88
CA LYS A 142 -17.74 -17.01 -12.50
C LYS A 142 -18.22 -15.57 -12.34
N VAL A 143 -18.41 -14.81 -13.42
CA VAL A 143 -18.87 -13.42 -13.37
C VAL A 143 -20.39 -13.33 -13.39
N LYS A 144 -20.95 -12.52 -12.50
CA LYS A 144 -22.37 -12.15 -12.44
C LYS A 144 -22.50 -10.64 -12.51
N CYS A 145 -23.56 -10.18 -13.18
CA CYS A 145 -23.89 -8.75 -13.31
C CYS A 145 -25.20 -8.47 -12.55
N LEU A 146 -25.15 -7.55 -11.59
CA LEU A 146 -26.27 -7.05 -10.81
C LEU A 146 -26.44 -5.56 -11.10
N ARG A 147 -27.45 -5.19 -11.88
CA ARG A 147 -27.71 -3.80 -12.26
C ARG A 147 -28.72 -3.13 -11.34
N ASN A 148 -28.38 -1.96 -10.80
CA ASN A 148 -29.30 -1.10 -10.04
C ASN A 148 -30.29 -0.40 -10.99
N ALA A 149 -31.56 -0.31 -10.57
CA ALA A 149 -32.61 0.36 -11.34
C ALA A 149 -32.48 1.90 -11.32
N LYS A 150 -31.75 2.43 -10.34
CA LYS A 150 -31.41 3.84 -10.18
C LYS A 150 -30.01 3.95 -9.56
N ARG A 151 -29.41 5.15 -9.61
CA ARG A 151 -28.11 5.38 -8.99
C ARG A 151 -28.23 5.40 -7.46
N GLU A 152 -27.75 4.35 -6.82
CA GLU A 152 -27.82 4.15 -5.38
C GLU A 152 -26.56 4.65 -4.66
N GLY A 153 -25.41 4.63 -5.32
CA GLY A 153 -24.10 4.94 -4.75
C GLY A 153 -23.29 3.71 -4.36
N LEU A 154 -22.00 3.93 -4.08
CA LEU A 154 -21.02 2.91 -3.71
C LEU A 154 -21.49 2.08 -2.51
N ILE A 155 -21.92 2.76 -1.44
CA ILE A 155 -22.28 2.14 -0.17
C ILE A 155 -23.42 1.13 -0.34
N ARG A 156 -24.55 1.58 -0.90
CA ARG A 156 -25.74 0.74 -1.12
C ARG A 156 -25.47 -0.37 -2.13
N SER A 157 -24.66 -0.10 -3.16
CA SER A 157 -24.24 -1.11 -4.14
C SER A 157 -23.39 -2.22 -3.52
N ARG A 158 -22.45 -1.88 -2.62
CA ARG A 158 -21.67 -2.88 -1.89
C ARG A 158 -22.54 -3.75 -0.99
N VAL A 159 -23.53 -3.15 -0.31
CA VAL A 159 -24.51 -3.89 0.49
C VAL A 159 -25.32 -4.85 -0.38
N ARG A 160 -25.81 -4.40 -1.55
CA ARG A 160 -26.54 -5.26 -2.49
C ARG A 160 -25.69 -6.44 -2.99
N GLY A 161 -24.41 -6.18 -3.30
CA GLY A 161 -23.45 -7.21 -3.68
C GLY A 161 -23.21 -8.23 -2.56
N ALA A 162 -23.06 -7.75 -1.31
CA ALA A 162 -22.90 -8.60 -0.14
C ALA A 162 -24.15 -9.47 0.13
N ASP A 163 -25.34 -8.91 -0.07
CA ASP A 163 -26.61 -9.62 0.14
C ASP A 163 -26.83 -10.73 -0.89
N SER A 164 -26.38 -10.49 -2.13
CA SER A 164 -26.47 -11.46 -3.23
C SER A 164 -25.35 -12.50 -3.24
N SER A 165 -24.34 -12.34 -2.37
CA SER A 165 -23.19 -13.25 -2.28
C SER A 165 -23.56 -14.59 -1.67
N ARG A 166 -22.82 -15.64 -2.03
CA ARG A 166 -23.04 -17.00 -1.50
C ARG A 166 -21.86 -17.56 -0.71
N ALA A 167 -20.66 -17.00 -0.86
CA ALA A 167 -19.50 -17.44 -0.09
C ALA A 167 -19.56 -16.99 1.39
N GLY A 168 -18.77 -17.65 2.23
CA GLY A 168 -18.59 -17.27 3.64
C GLY A 168 -17.72 -16.03 3.84
N VAL A 169 -16.86 -15.70 2.88
CA VAL A 169 -15.98 -14.52 2.91
C VAL A 169 -16.35 -13.55 1.78
N LEU A 170 -16.27 -12.25 2.09
CA LEU A 170 -16.50 -11.16 1.14
C LEU A 170 -15.18 -10.47 0.82
N THR A 171 -14.92 -10.21 -0.46
CA THR A 171 -13.78 -9.42 -0.91
C THR A 171 -14.27 -8.25 -1.75
N PHE A 172 -14.05 -7.03 -1.28
CA PHE A 172 -14.41 -5.82 -2.02
C PHE A 172 -13.19 -5.31 -2.79
N LEU A 173 -13.40 -4.99 -4.06
CA LEU A 173 -12.42 -4.35 -4.94
C LEU A 173 -13.08 -3.19 -5.69
N ASP A 174 -12.32 -2.14 -5.94
CA ASP A 174 -12.75 -1.09 -6.86
C ASP A 174 -12.57 -1.55 -8.32
N SER A 175 -13.28 -0.89 -9.24
CA SER A 175 -13.40 -1.26 -10.65
C SER A 175 -12.19 -0.92 -11.53
N HIS A 176 -11.12 -0.42 -10.93
CA HIS A 176 -9.90 0.05 -11.58
C HIS A 176 -8.67 -0.37 -10.76
N CYS A 177 -8.69 -1.65 -10.40
CA CYS A 177 -7.64 -2.34 -9.66
C CYS A 177 -6.93 -3.38 -10.53
N GLU A 178 -5.70 -3.73 -10.17
CA GLU A 178 -5.00 -4.88 -10.72
C GLU A 178 -4.33 -5.65 -9.60
N VAL A 179 -4.78 -6.88 -9.35
CA VAL A 179 -4.24 -7.70 -8.28
C VAL A 179 -2.87 -8.27 -8.67
N ASN A 180 -1.94 -8.36 -7.71
CA ASN A 180 -0.61 -8.92 -7.95
C ASN A 180 -0.58 -10.43 -7.63
N LYS A 181 0.59 -11.05 -7.75
CA LYS A 181 0.81 -12.48 -7.49
C LYS A 181 0.51 -12.84 -6.03
N ASP A 182 -0.17 -13.97 -5.82
CA ASP A 182 -0.61 -14.53 -4.53
C ASP A 182 -1.20 -13.48 -3.57
N TRP A 183 -1.98 -12.54 -4.10
CA TRP A 183 -2.56 -11.45 -3.32
C TRP A 183 -3.63 -11.93 -2.33
N LEU A 184 -4.41 -12.96 -2.69
CA LEU A 184 -5.59 -13.39 -1.93
C LEU A 184 -5.29 -14.33 -0.75
N PRO A 185 -4.40 -15.35 -0.86
CA PRO A 185 -4.12 -16.28 0.23
C PRO A 185 -3.74 -15.62 1.57
N PRO A 186 -2.88 -14.58 1.63
CA PRO A 186 -2.57 -13.92 2.90
C PRO A 186 -3.81 -13.35 3.58
N LEU A 187 -4.73 -12.76 2.80
CA LEU A 187 -5.96 -12.14 3.31
C LEU A 187 -6.91 -13.20 3.87
N LEU A 188 -7.18 -14.26 3.10
CA LEU A 188 -8.09 -15.34 3.53
C LEU A 188 -7.55 -16.11 4.73
N HIS A 189 -6.23 -16.31 4.79
CA HIS A 189 -5.60 -16.98 5.92
C HIS A 189 -5.83 -16.22 7.24
N ARG A 190 -5.70 -14.89 7.23
CA ARG A 190 -5.99 -14.05 8.41
C ARG A 190 -7.46 -14.09 8.82
N ILE A 191 -8.38 -14.07 7.86
CA ILE A 191 -9.83 -14.20 8.15
C ILE A 191 -10.16 -15.59 8.71
N LYS A 192 -9.52 -16.66 8.22
CA LYS A 192 -9.67 -18.01 8.77
C LYS A 192 -9.21 -18.10 10.23
N GLN A 193 -8.14 -17.38 10.58
CA GLN A 193 -7.61 -17.34 11.95
C GLN A 193 -8.46 -16.50 12.90
N ASP A 194 -8.96 -15.36 12.44
CA ASP A 194 -9.82 -14.46 13.21
C ASP A 194 -10.91 -13.86 12.31
N PRO A 195 -12.14 -14.42 12.34
CA PRO A 195 -13.26 -13.92 11.54
C PRO A 195 -13.70 -12.49 11.90
N THR A 196 -13.28 -11.95 13.06
CA THR A 196 -13.61 -10.58 13.49
C THR A 196 -12.68 -9.52 12.91
N CYS A 197 -11.60 -9.95 12.24
CA CYS A 197 -10.65 -9.09 11.57
C CYS A 197 -11.21 -8.60 10.21
N VAL A 198 -10.85 -7.38 9.84
CA VAL A 198 -11.02 -6.85 8.48
C VAL A 198 -9.64 -6.56 7.93
N VAL A 199 -9.30 -7.20 6.81
CA VAL A 199 -7.94 -7.15 6.26
C VAL A 199 -7.91 -6.45 4.92
N SER A 200 -6.89 -5.63 4.69
CA SER A 200 -6.65 -4.92 3.44
C SER A 200 -5.28 -5.29 2.86
N PRO A 201 -5.14 -5.30 1.52
CA PRO A 201 -3.83 -5.39 0.88
C PRO A 201 -3.05 -4.08 1.08
N VAL A 202 -1.74 -4.12 0.85
CA VAL A 202 -1.01 -2.91 0.50
C VAL A 202 -1.44 -2.45 -0.89
N ILE A 203 -1.87 -1.20 -0.98
CA ILE A 203 -2.42 -0.61 -2.20
C ILE A 203 -1.28 0.04 -2.98
N ASP A 204 -0.84 -0.62 -4.05
CA ASP A 204 0.15 -0.09 -4.98
C ASP A 204 -0.49 0.96 -5.91
N ILE A 205 0.35 1.78 -6.54
CA ILE A 205 -0.09 2.91 -7.37
C ILE A 205 -0.09 2.49 -8.84
N ILE A 206 -1.24 2.57 -9.50
CA ILE A 206 -1.29 2.60 -10.96
C ILE A 206 -1.37 4.07 -11.37
N ASN A 207 -0.32 4.56 -12.02
CA ASN A 207 -0.23 5.97 -12.40
C ASN A 207 -1.36 6.33 -13.39
N MET A 208 -2.11 7.40 -13.10
CA MET A 208 -3.27 7.79 -13.92
C MET A 208 -2.93 8.26 -15.34
N ASP A 209 -1.68 8.64 -15.60
CA ASP A 209 -1.22 9.20 -16.88
C ASP A 209 -0.59 8.13 -17.76
N THR A 210 0.31 7.31 -17.18
CA THR A 210 1.11 6.31 -17.91
C THR A 210 0.64 4.88 -17.68
N PHE A 211 -0.25 4.65 -16.72
CA PHE A 211 -0.67 3.33 -16.25
C PHE A 211 0.48 2.43 -15.74
N ALA A 212 1.65 3.00 -15.45
CA ALA A 212 2.74 2.28 -14.81
C ALA A 212 2.31 1.78 -13.43
N TYR A 213 2.59 0.51 -13.14
CA TYR A 213 2.35 -0.12 -11.83
C TYR A 213 3.56 0.14 -10.93
N VAL A 214 3.38 0.89 -9.85
CA VAL A 214 4.44 1.36 -8.95
C VAL A 214 4.17 0.84 -7.54
N ALA A 215 5.18 0.22 -6.93
CA ALA A 215 5.09 -0.29 -5.57
C ALA A 215 4.87 0.85 -4.56
N ALA A 216 3.89 0.69 -3.68
CA ALA A 216 3.75 1.53 -2.50
C ALA A 216 4.67 1.02 -1.37
N SER A 217 4.99 1.90 -0.42
CA SER A 217 5.72 1.52 0.78
C SER A 217 4.90 0.54 1.63
N SER A 218 5.54 -0.51 2.13
CA SER A 218 4.94 -1.47 3.08
C SER A 218 4.76 -0.89 4.47
N ASP A 219 5.42 0.23 4.78
CA ASP A 219 5.44 0.84 6.12
C ASP A 219 4.38 1.94 6.26
N LEU A 220 3.28 1.82 5.52
CA LEU A 220 2.16 2.75 5.57
C LEU A 220 0.97 2.14 6.30
N ARG A 221 0.34 2.94 7.14
CA ARG A 221 -0.97 2.66 7.73
C ARG A 221 -1.95 3.79 7.41
N GLY A 222 -3.23 3.51 7.49
CA GLY A 222 -4.27 4.53 7.32
C GLY A 222 -4.42 5.37 8.57
N GLY A 223 -4.42 6.69 8.38
CA GLY A 223 -4.69 7.69 9.39
C GLY A 223 -5.73 8.69 8.92
N PHE A 224 -6.05 9.64 9.78
CA PHE A 224 -6.99 10.71 9.46
C PHE A 224 -6.67 11.99 10.23
N ASP A 225 -7.22 13.11 9.76
CA ASP A 225 -7.26 14.35 10.53
C ASP A 225 -8.65 14.58 11.14
N TRP A 226 -8.79 15.56 12.02
CA TRP A 226 -10.08 15.87 12.65
C TRP A 226 -11.15 16.30 11.65
N SER A 227 -10.78 16.69 10.42
CA SER A 227 -11.75 16.96 9.36
C SER A 227 -12.38 15.68 8.78
N LEU A 228 -12.00 14.50 9.30
CA LEU A 228 -12.30 13.18 8.75
C LEU A 228 -11.84 13.09 7.29
N HIS A 229 -10.63 13.55 7.01
CA HIS A 229 -9.95 13.30 5.73
C HIS A 229 -8.94 12.18 5.89
N PHE A 230 -8.92 11.25 4.93
CA PHE A 230 -8.04 10.09 4.97
C PHE A 230 -6.63 10.49 4.56
N LYS A 231 -5.63 9.99 5.28
CA LYS A 231 -4.22 10.20 4.93
C LYS A 231 -3.42 8.92 5.18
N TRP A 232 -2.37 8.73 4.40
CA TRP A 232 -1.39 7.69 4.68
C TRP A 232 -0.38 8.20 5.71
N GLU A 233 -0.19 7.44 6.79
CA GLU A 233 0.81 7.70 7.80
C GLU A 233 1.92 6.67 7.70
N GLN A 234 3.17 7.11 7.74
CA GLN A 234 4.29 6.19 7.91
C GLN A 234 4.27 5.63 9.34
N LEU A 235 4.62 4.35 9.48
CA LEU A 235 4.91 3.76 10.78
C LEU A 235 6.01 4.56 11.47
N SER A 236 5.86 4.77 12.79
CA SER A 236 6.90 5.44 13.58
C SER A 236 8.18 4.61 13.60
N THR A 237 9.31 5.23 13.96
CA THR A 237 10.59 4.52 14.05
C THR A 237 10.52 3.33 15.01
N GLU A 238 9.80 3.48 16.12
CA GLU A 238 9.59 2.45 17.14
C GLU A 238 8.72 1.32 16.60
N GLN A 239 7.65 1.64 15.88
CA GLN A 239 6.77 0.64 15.25
C GLN A 239 7.51 -0.17 14.18
N ARG A 240 8.38 0.49 13.39
CA ARG A 240 9.22 -0.21 12.42
C ARG A 240 10.26 -1.10 13.11
N ALA A 241 10.90 -0.60 14.17
CA ALA A 241 11.90 -1.36 14.91
C ALA A 241 11.31 -2.55 15.68
N ALA A 242 10.07 -2.44 16.16
CA ALA A 242 9.36 -3.53 16.84
C ALA A 242 8.97 -4.68 15.90
N ARG A 243 8.96 -4.45 14.58
CA ARG A 243 8.62 -5.46 13.58
C ARG A 243 9.87 -6.24 13.19
N ALA A 244 10.01 -7.44 13.74
CA ALA A 244 11.11 -8.34 13.40
C ALA A 244 10.98 -8.89 11.96
N ASP A 245 9.75 -9.07 11.48
CA ASP A 245 9.46 -9.53 10.13
C ASP A 245 8.62 -8.50 9.35
N PRO A 246 9.12 -7.96 8.22
CA PRO A 246 8.36 -7.03 7.38
C PRO A 246 7.08 -7.63 6.79
N THR A 247 6.91 -8.96 6.82
CA THR A 247 5.70 -9.63 6.32
C THR A 247 4.53 -9.63 7.31
N GLU A 248 4.77 -9.29 8.58
CA GLU A 248 3.74 -9.32 9.62
C GLU A 248 2.57 -8.36 9.33
N PRO A 249 1.32 -8.72 9.71
CA PRO A 249 0.19 -7.81 9.63
C PRO A 249 0.46 -6.47 10.33
N ILE A 250 -0.02 -5.37 9.75
CA ILE A 250 0.07 -4.03 10.33
C ILE A 250 -1.32 -3.62 10.80
N ARG A 251 -1.50 -3.41 12.10
CA ARG A 251 -2.75 -2.85 12.62
C ARG A 251 -2.92 -1.41 12.16
N THR A 252 -4.07 -1.10 11.56
CA THR A 252 -4.36 0.21 11.00
C THR A 252 -5.57 0.86 11.69
N PRO A 253 -5.49 2.13 12.13
CA PRO A 253 -6.65 2.83 12.70
C PRO A 253 -7.83 2.91 11.72
N ILE A 254 -7.56 3.19 10.45
CA ILE A 254 -8.54 3.36 9.39
C ILE A 254 -8.09 2.60 8.15
N ILE A 255 -9.02 2.02 7.39
CA ILE A 255 -8.75 1.51 6.04
C ILE A 255 -9.10 2.57 4.99
N ALA A 256 -8.47 2.52 3.81
CA ALA A 256 -8.83 3.40 2.69
C ALA A 256 -10.28 3.19 2.24
N GLY A 257 -10.83 1.98 2.45
CA GLY A 257 -12.23 1.63 2.18
C GLY A 257 -12.47 0.99 0.82
N GLY A 258 -11.63 1.24 -0.19
CA GLY A 258 -11.74 0.67 -1.54
C GLY A 258 -11.57 -0.86 -1.60
N LEU A 259 -10.60 -1.38 -0.84
CA LEU A 259 -10.10 -2.75 -0.95
C LEU A 259 -9.99 -3.40 0.42
N PHE A 260 -10.82 -4.40 0.71
CA PHE A 260 -10.74 -5.16 1.95
C PHE A 260 -11.46 -6.50 1.85
N VAL A 261 -11.14 -7.40 2.79
CA VAL A 261 -11.74 -8.72 2.95
C VAL A 261 -12.31 -8.81 4.37
N ILE A 262 -13.50 -9.37 4.48
CA ILE A 262 -14.23 -9.53 5.74
C ILE A 262 -15.05 -10.81 5.71
N ASP A 263 -15.17 -11.47 6.86
CA ASP A 263 -16.13 -12.57 7.02
C ASP A 263 -17.57 -12.06 6.81
N ARG A 264 -18.38 -12.81 6.06
CA ARG A 264 -19.74 -12.40 5.71
C ARG A 264 -20.65 -12.36 6.93
N SER A 265 -20.52 -13.35 7.82
CA SER A 265 -21.33 -13.41 9.05
C SER A 265 -20.99 -12.23 9.96
N TRP A 266 -19.70 -11.86 10.04
CA TRP A 266 -19.24 -10.70 10.77
C TRP A 266 -19.72 -9.38 10.15
N PHE A 267 -19.65 -9.23 8.82
CA PHE A 267 -20.18 -8.06 8.11
C PHE A 267 -21.69 -7.87 8.39
N ASN A 268 -22.46 -8.95 8.39
CA ASN A 268 -23.88 -8.93 8.72
C ASN A 268 -24.13 -8.61 10.20
N HIS A 269 -23.37 -9.23 11.11
CA HIS A 269 -23.46 -9.00 12.55
C HIS A 269 -23.20 -7.54 12.91
N LEU A 270 -22.16 -6.94 12.31
CA LEU A 270 -21.87 -5.52 12.49
C LEU A 270 -22.95 -4.61 11.90
N GLY A 271 -23.89 -5.12 11.10
CA GLY A 271 -24.95 -4.32 10.49
C GLY A 271 -24.56 -3.68 9.16
N LYS A 272 -23.74 -4.37 8.36
CA LYS A 272 -23.36 -4.04 6.96
C LYS A 272 -22.76 -2.64 6.83
N TYR A 273 -23.23 -1.81 5.90
CA TYR A 273 -22.94 -0.37 5.89
C TYR A 273 -24.19 0.43 6.29
N ASP A 274 -23.99 1.69 6.68
CA ASP A 274 -25.08 2.66 6.84
C ASP A 274 -25.68 3.05 5.48
N THR A 275 -26.81 2.46 5.12
CA THR A 275 -27.49 2.64 3.81
C THR A 275 -28.10 4.03 3.60
N ALA A 276 -28.12 4.87 4.63
CA ALA A 276 -28.51 6.28 4.53
C ALA A 276 -27.33 7.22 4.20
N MET A 277 -26.12 6.68 4.02
CA MET A 277 -25.04 7.39 3.33
C MET A 277 -25.28 7.43 1.83
N ASP A 278 -24.88 8.53 1.19
CA ASP A 278 -25.10 8.76 -0.24
C ASP A 278 -23.81 8.69 -1.04
N ILE A 279 -23.92 8.12 -2.25
CA ILE A 279 -22.90 8.09 -3.32
C ILE A 279 -21.52 7.60 -2.88
N TRP A 280 -20.73 8.45 -2.22
CA TRP A 280 -19.33 8.19 -1.90
C TRP A 280 -18.86 9.03 -0.70
N GLY A 281 -17.94 8.45 0.09
CA GLY A 281 -17.17 9.13 1.11
C GLY A 281 -17.74 8.95 2.51
N GLY A 282 -16.86 8.85 3.51
CA GLY A 282 -17.25 8.69 4.92
C GLY A 282 -17.44 7.23 5.35
N GLU A 283 -17.74 6.32 4.42
CA GLU A 283 -18.05 4.93 4.72
C GLU A 283 -16.84 4.16 5.28
N ASN A 284 -15.64 4.54 4.83
CA ASN A 284 -14.39 3.97 5.29
C ASN A 284 -14.13 4.29 6.78
N PHE A 285 -14.49 5.49 7.24
CA PHE A 285 -14.39 5.85 8.66
C PHE A 285 -15.43 5.14 9.50
N GLU A 286 -16.68 5.09 9.04
CA GLU A 286 -17.79 4.46 9.75
C GLU A 286 -17.50 2.99 10.03
N ILE A 287 -17.14 2.22 9.01
CA ILE A 287 -16.83 0.80 9.20
C ILE A 287 -15.57 0.62 10.05
N SER A 288 -14.55 1.47 9.88
CA SER A 288 -13.31 1.37 10.65
C SER A 288 -13.56 1.60 12.16
N PHE A 289 -14.28 2.67 12.50
CA PHE A 289 -14.62 2.97 13.89
C PHE A 289 -15.53 1.90 14.49
N ARG A 290 -16.52 1.42 13.73
CA ARG A 290 -17.41 0.35 14.16
C ARG A 290 -16.65 -0.93 14.47
N VAL A 291 -15.81 -1.42 13.56
CA VAL A 291 -15.02 -2.64 13.77
C VAL A 291 -14.17 -2.52 15.04
N TRP A 292 -13.40 -1.43 15.17
CA TRP A 292 -12.54 -1.23 16.35
C TRP A 292 -13.30 -1.11 17.66
N GLN A 293 -14.41 -0.38 17.67
CA GLN A 293 -15.20 -0.13 18.90
C GLN A 293 -16.02 -1.37 19.30
N CYS A 294 -16.46 -2.18 18.34
CA CYS A 294 -17.34 -3.32 18.56
C CYS A 294 -16.60 -4.67 18.63
N GLY A 295 -15.27 -4.65 18.84
CA GLY A 295 -14.50 -5.84 19.24
C GLY A 295 -13.62 -6.49 18.16
N GLY A 296 -13.68 -6.02 16.92
CA GLY A 296 -12.80 -6.50 15.85
C GLY A 296 -11.49 -5.72 15.73
N SER A 297 -10.77 -5.98 14.64
CA SER A 297 -9.50 -5.32 14.30
C SER A 297 -9.41 -5.02 12.80
N LEU A 298 -8.60 -4.02 12.44
CA LEU A 298 -8.27 -3.70 11.06
C LEU A 298 -6.78 -3.92 10.82
N GLU A 299 -6.43 -4.67 9.78
CA GLU A 299 -5.04 -5.01 9.46
C GLU A 299 -4.72 -4.78 7.98
N ILE A 300 -3.50 -4.33 7.69
CA ILE A 300 -2.91 -4.27 6.35
C ILE A 300 -1.90 -5.40 6.24
N LEU A 301 -2.01 -6.24 5.21
CA LEU A 301 -1.12 -7.38 5.01
C LEU A 301 -0.06 -7.08 3.94
N PRO A 302 1.24 -6.94 4.31
CA PRO A 302 2.30 -6.53 3.39
C PRO A 302 2.52 -7.45 2.18
N CYS A 303 2.23 -8.75 2.35
CA CYS A 303 2.37 -9.75 1.29
C CYS A 303 1.18 -9.81 0.33
N SER A 304 0.08 -9.12 0.64
CA SER A 304 -1.02 -8.93 -0.30
C SER A 304 -0.86 -7.57 -0.99
N ARG A 305 -0.76 -7.59 -2.32
CA ARG A 305 -0.50 -6.40 -3.15
C ARG A 305 -1.57 -6.24 -4.21
N VAL A 306 -2.20 -5.07 -4.25
CA VAL A 306 -3.19 -4.72 -5.28
C VAL A 306 -2.93 -3.31 -5.76
N GLY A 307 -2.76 -3.12 -7.06
CA GLY A 307 -2.64 -1.81 -7.67
C GLY A 307 -3.99 -1.13 -7.80
N HIS A 308 -4.03 0.18 -7.61
CA HIS A 308 -5.22 1.00 -7.76
C HIS A 308 -4.90 2.27 -8.58
N VAL A 309 -5.79 2.65 -9.50
CA VAL A 309 -5.66 3.90 -10.27
C VAL A 309 -6.08 5.10 -9.41
N PHE A 310 -5.10 5.81 -8.86
CA PHE A 310 -5.36 7.02 -8.06
C PHE A 310 -5.65 8.22 -8.96
N ARG A 311 -6.83 8.82 -8.78
CA ARG A 311 -7.31 9.96 -9.59
C ARG A 311 -7.24 11.25 -8.78
N LYS A 312 -7.09 12.39 -9.46
CA LYS A 312 -7.12 13.73 -8.84
C LYS A 312 -8.53 14.27 -8.60
N LYS A 313 -9.51 13.79 -9.37
CA LYS A 313 -10.92 14.22 -9.32
C LYS A 313 -11.85 13.04 -9.51
N HIS A 314 -13.07 13.15 -8.99
CA HIS A 314 -14.13 12.18 -9.26
C HIS A 314 -14.76 12.46 -10.64
N PRO A 315 -14.90 11.46 -11.53
CA PRO A 315 -15.49 11.66 -12.85
C PRO A 315 -17.03 11.66 -12.86
N TYR A 316 -17.67 11.34 -11.73
CA TYR A 316 -19.12 11.15 -11.63
C TYR A 316 -19.83 12.29 -10.92
N VAL A 317 -21.12 12.45 -11.24
CA VAL A 317 -21.98 13.51 -10.73
C VAL A 317 -22.35 13.27 -9.27
N PHE A 318 -22.51 14.33 -8.49
CA PHE A 318 -23.06 14.28 -7.13
C PHE A 318 -24.33 15.14 -7.12
N PRO A 319 -25.53 14.55 -6.85
CA PRO A 319 -26.80 15.29 -6.94
C PRO A 319 -26.82 16.57 -6.11
N GLU A 320 -26.26 16.54 -4.89
CA GLU A 320 -26.18 17.69 -3.97
C GLU A 320 -24.78 18.35 -3.96
N GLY A 321 -23.89 17.94 -4.87
CA GLY A 321 -22.48 18.31 -4.88
C GLY A 321 -21.61 17.43 -3.98
N ASN A 322 -20.35 17.24 -4.38
CA ASN A 322 -19.39 16.36 -3.71
C ASN A 322 -19.19 16.76 -2.24
N ALA A 323 -18.95 18.05 -1.98
CA ALA A 323 -18.68 18.53 -0.63
C ALA A 323 -19.87 18.30 0.33
N ASN A 324 -21.11 18.54 -0.11
CA ASN A 324 -22.29 18.33 0.72
C ASN A 324 -22.54 16.85 0.99
N THR A 325 -22.39 16.00 -0.04
CA THR A 325 -22.50 14.54 0.11
C THR A 325 -21.47 14.01 1.11
N TYR A 326 -20.22 14.44 0.97
CA TYR A 326 -19.14 14.07 1.89
C TYR A 326 -19.41 14.55 3.32
N ILE A 327 -19.89 15.79 3.50
CA ILE A 327 -20.26 16.33 4.81
C ILE A 327 -21.40 15.53 5.41
N LYS A 328 -22.47 15.22 4.66
CA LYS A 328 -23.58 14.41 5.13
C LYS A 328 -23.09 13.08 5.71
N ASN A 329 -22.31 12.32 4.95
CA ASN A 329 -21.83 11.01 5.36
C ASN A 329 -20.84 11.06 6.53
N THR A 330 -19.90 12.01 6.52
CA THR A 330 -18.94 12.19 7.62
C THR A 330 -19.62 12.66 8.90
N ARG A 331 -20.69 13.46 8.81
CA ARG A 331 -21.51 13.83 9.97
C ARG A 331 -22.25 12.63 10.57
N ARG A 332 -22.86 11.79 9.74
CA ARG A 332 -23.49 10.54 10.22
C ARG A 332 -22.49 9.70 11.01
N THR A 333 -21.25 9.61 10.51
CA THR A 333 -20.15 8.93 11.21
C THR A 333 -19.81 9.60 12.54
N ALA A 334 -19.61 10.92 12.52
CA ALA A 334 -19.23 11.69 13.70
C ALA A 334 -20.28 11.62 14.82
N GLU A 335 -21.55 11.75 14.47
CA GLU A 335 -22.67 11.74 15.41
C GLU A 335 -22.87 10.38 16.09
N VAL A 336 -22.56 9.28 15.39
CA VAL A 336 -22.75 7.93 15.93
C VAL A 336 -21.51 7.43 16.67
N TRP A 337 -20.30 7.72 16.17
CA TRP A 337 -19.08 7.00 16.55
C TRP A 337 -18.01 7.81 17.27
N LEU A 338 -18.08 9.15 17.28
CA LEU A 338 -17.01 9.99 17.87
C LEU A 338 -17.33 10.50 19.28
N ASP A 339 -18.51 10.24 19.83
CA ASP A 339 -18.91 10.75 21.15
C ASP A 339 -18.66 12.28 21.26
N GLU A 340 -18.05 12.74 22.34
CA GLU A 340 -17.67 14.14 22.55
C GLU A 340 -16.61 14.64 21.55
N PHE A 341 -15.83 13.75 20.93
CA PHE A 341 -14.79 14.11 19.96
C PHE A 341 -15.36 14.61 18.63
N ARG A 342 -16.68 14.46 18.39
CA ARG A 342 -17.36 15.12 17.27
C ARG A 342 -17.18 16.65 17.29
N LEU A 343 -16.93 17.25 18.47
CA LEU A 343 -16.63 18.67 18.58
C LEU A 343 -15.35 19.07 17.83
N PHE A 344 -14.30 18.24 17.85
CA PHE A 344 -13.09 18.48 17.06
C PHE A 344 -13.36 18.42 15.56
N TYR A 345 -14.23 17.50 15.13
CA TYR A 345 -14.69 17.46 13.74
C TYR A 345 -15.41 18.75 13.35
N TYR A 346 -16.33 19.23 14.18
CA TYR A 346 -17.05 20.47 13.93
C TYR A 346 -16.17 21.72 14.01
N SER A 347 -15.07 21.68 14.74
CA SER A 347 -14.06 22.75 14.76
C SER A 347 -13.18 22.71 13.50
N ALA A 348 -12.81 21.53 13.02
CA ALA A 348 -12.02 21.35 11.80
C ALA A 348 -12.85 21.59 10.52
N ARG A 349 -14.17 21.34 10.55
CA ARG A 349 -15.12 21.64 9.48
C ARG A 349 -16.33 22.42 9.99
N PRO A 350 -16.21 23.75 10.21
CA PRO A 350 -17.33 24.56 10.67
C PRO A 350 -18.54 24.54 9.73
N ALA A 351 -18.32 24.44 8.42
CA ALA A 351 -19.36 24.32 7.39
C ALA A 351 -20.23 23.06 7.50
N ALA A 352 -19.83 22.09 8.33
CA ALA A 352 -20.65 20.94 8.64
C ALA A 352 -21.78 21.28 9.63
N ARG A 353 -21.64 22.29 10.47
CA ARG A 353 -22.66 22.68 11.47
C ARG A 353 -23.95 23.14 10.77
N GLY A 354 -25.11 22.75 11.30
CA GLY A 354 -26.42 23.13 10.77
C GLY A 354 -26.91 22.40 9.52
N LYS A 355 -26.05 21.66 8.79
CA LYS A 355 -26.49 20.85 7.65
C LYS A 355 -27.39 19.66 8.07
N SER A 356 -28.22 19.13 7.19
CA SER A 356 -28.95 17.90 7.50
C SER A 356 -28.05 16.68 7.28
N TYR A 357 -28.15 15.67 8.14
CA TYR A 357 -27.47 14.38 8.00
C TYR A 357 -28.43 13.18 8.06
N GLY A 358 -29.75 13.46 8.09
CA GLY A 358 -30.80 12.44 8.20
C GLY A 358 -30.85 11.76 9.57
N ASP A 359 -31.72 10.75 9.69
CA ASP A 359 -31.89 9.99 10.94
C ASP A 359 -30.72 9.02 11.17
N VAL A 360 -30.21 8.99 12.40
CA VAL A 360 -29.12 8.11 12.84
C VAL A 360 -29.53 7.18 13.99
N ARG A 361 -30.79 7.24 14.46
CA ARG A 361 -31.28 6.45 15.60
C ARG A 361 -30.99 4.95 15.46
N GLY A 362 -31.29 4.36 14.30
CA GLY A 362 -31.01 2.93 14.04
C GLY A 362 -29.52 2.56 14.03
N ARG A 363 -28.60 3.52 13.90
CA ARG A 363 -27.15 3.31 14.06
C ARG A 363 -26.69 3.46 15.50
N VAL A 364 -27.29 4.41 16.23
CA VAL A 364 -27.09 4.53 17.68
C VAL A 364 -27.59 3.28 18.41
N GLU A 365 -28.76 2.76 18.05
CA GLU A 365 -29.33 1.53 18.61
C GLU A 365 -28.48 0.30 18.30
N LEU A 366 -27.96 0.20 17.07
CA LEU A 366 -27.02 -0.85 16.71
C LEU A 366 -25.77 -0.79 17.59
N ARG A 367 -25.17 0.40 17.76
CA ARG A 367 -23.98 0.58 18.61
C ARG A 367 -24.23 0.13 20.05
N LYS A 368 -25.42 0.42 20.59
CA LYS A 368 -25.86 -0.05 21.91
C LYS A 368 -26.04 -1.57 21.95
N LYS A 369 -26.71 -2.14 20.95
CA LYS A 369 -26.97 -3.59 20.83
C LYS A 369 -25.67 -4.39 20.77
N LEU A 370 -24.67 -3.89 20.05
CA LEU A 370 -23.35 -4.51 19.92
C LEU A 370 -22.43 -4.23 21.12
N GLN A 371 -22.89 -3.48 22.13
CA GLN A 371 -22.13 -3.11 23.32
C GLN A 371 -20.75 -2.51 23.00
N CYS A 372 -20.69 -1.67 21.97
CA CYS A 372 -19.42 -1.12 21.49
C CYS A 372 -18.80 -0.17 22.52
N LYS A 373 -17.47 -0.19 22.60
CA LYS A 373 -16.70 0.69 23.50
C LYS A 373 -16.81 2.15 23.06
N SER A 374 -16.58 3.07 24.00
CA SER A 374 -16.52 4.51 23.68
C SER A 374 -15.34 4.84 22.79
N PHE A 375 -15.47 5.92 22.01
CA PHE A 375 -14.38 6.45 21.20
C PHE A 375 -13.20 6.85 22.08
N LYS A 376 -13.44 7.37 23.29
CA LYS A 376 -12.36 7.67 24.27
C LYS A 376 -11.55 6.42 24.61
N CYS A 377 -12.22 5.31 24.95
CA CYS A 377 -11.54 4.06 25.30
C CYS A 377 -10.65 3.59 24.15
N LYS A 378 -11.10 3.70 22.89
CA LYS A 378 -10.32 3.24 21.73
C LYS A 378 -9.31 4.25 21.23
N CYS A 379 -9.59 5.55 21.26
CA CYS A 379 -8.61 6.60 21.03
C CYS A 379 -7.46 6.41 22.02
N VAL A 380 -7.77 6.30 23.32
CA VAL A 380 -6.76 6.00 24.34
C VAL A 380 -6.14 4.62 24.09
N CYS A 381 -6.83 3.52 23.85
CA CYS A 381 -6.15 2.23 23.63
C CYS A 381 -5.30 2.17 22.36
N VAL A 382 -5.73 2.77 21.24
CA VAL A 382 -4.98 2.86 19.98
C VAL A 382 -3.82 3.85 20.11
N CYS A 383 -3.97 4.90 20.92
CA CYS A 383 -2.88 5.83 21.27
C CYS A 383 -1.97 5.27 22.38
N VAL A 384 -2.47 4.45 23.31
CA VAL A 384 -1.75 3.92 24.48
C VAL A 384 -1.02 2.63 24.12
N CYS A 385 -1.47 1.87 23.12
CA CYS A 385 -0.55 0.94 22.45
C CYS A 385 0.56 1.66 21.67
N VAL A 386 0.51 2.99 21.53
CA VAL A 386 1.63 3.86 21.13
C VAL A 386 2.38 4.45 22.35
N CYS A 387 1.73 4.63 23.52
CA CYS A 387 2.37 5.16 24.73
C CYS A 387 3.04 4.11 25.64
N VAL A 388 2.52 2.88 25.73
CA VAL A 388 3.00 1.84 26.67
C VAL A 388 4.36 1.32 26.26
N CYS A 389 4.60 1.20 24.97
CA CYS A 389 5.93 0.93 24.42
C CYS A 389 6.92 2.06 24.79
N VAL A 390 6.50 3.32 24.86
CA VAL A 390 7.34 4.46 25.28
C VAL A 390 7.58 4.46 26.80
N CYS A 391 6.57 4.18 27.63
CA CYS A 391 6.79 4.21 29.08
C CYS A 391 7.52 2.97 29.60
N VAL A 392 7.42 1.79 28.96
CA VAL A 392 8.28 0.64 29.31
C VAL A 392 9.73 0.91 28.94
N CYS A 393 10.02 1.51 27.78
CA CYS A 393 11.40 1.86 27.47
C CYS A 393 11.90 3.02 28.35
N VAL A 394 11.13 4.08 28.63
CA VAL A 394 11.57 5.14 29.54
C VAL A 394 11.76 4.62 30.96
N CYS A 395 10.91 3.74 31.48
CA CYS A 395 11.14 3.20 32.83
C CYS A 395 12.34 2.25 32.88
N VAL A 396 12.62 1.46 31.84
CA VAL A 396 13.86 0.67 31.73
C VAL A 396 15.09 1.56 31.55
N CYS A 397 15.00 2.61 30.72
CA CYS A 397 16.06 3.59 30.52
C CYS A 397 16.36 4.33 31.81
N VAL A 398 15.32 4.81 32.51
CA VAL A 398 15.43 5.55 33.78
C VAL A 398 15.95 4.63 34.87
N CYS A 399 15.48 3.39 34.99
CA CYS A 399 16.03 2.51 36.02
C CYS A 399 17.47 2.07 35.70
N VAL A 400 17.84 1.83 34.43
CA VAL A 400 19.23 1.55 34.02
C VAL A 400 20.12 2.77 34.19
N CYS A 401 19.68 3.96 33.79
CA CYS A 401 20.49 5.16 33.95
C CYS A 401 20.53 5.59 35.41
N VAL A 402 19.48 5.47 36.22
CA VAL A 402 19.57 5.70 37.67
C VAL A 402 20.49 4.69 38.33
N CYS A 403 20.43 3.39 37.99
CA CYS A 403 21.36 2.44 38.60
C CYS A 403 22.80 2.65 38.10
N VAL A 404 23.06 2.95 36.83
CA VAL A 404 24.40 3.33 36.33
C VAL A 404 24.87 4.66 36.93
N CYS A 405 24.00 5.65 37.08
CA CYS A 405 24.30 6.92 37.74
C CYS A 405 24.66 6.68 39.20
N VAL A 406 23.90 5.87 39.94
CA VAL A 406 24.24 5.52 41.33
C VAL A 406 25.55 4.73 41.39
N CYS A 407 25.79 3.80 40.47
CA CYS A 407 27.06 3.08 40.36
C CYS A 407 28.24 4.04 40.09
N VAL A 408 28.10 4.98 39.17
CA VAL A 408 29.13 5.95 38.81
C VAL A 408 29.32 7.00 39.91
N CYS A 409 28.26 7.48 40.55
CA CYS A 409 28.33 8.38 41.70
C CYS A 409 29.05 7.73 42.87
N VAL A 410 28.80 6.45 43.16
CA VAL A 410 29.55 5.70 44.19
C VAL A 410 31.02 5.54 43.79
N CYS A 411 31.32 5.32 42.51
CA CYS A 411 32.69 5.22 42.01
C CYS A 411 33.46 6.55 41.97
N VAL A 412 32.78 7.68 41.78
CA VAL A 412 33.41 9.02 41.66
C VAL A 412 33.52 9.72 43.02
N CYS A 413 32.63 9.44 43.98
CA CYS A 413 32.61 10.14 45.27
C CYS A 413 33.60 9.60 46.33
N ARG A 414 34.51 8.68 46.00
CA ARG A 414 35.61 8.31 46.91
C ARG A 414 36.94 8.05 46.18
N PRO A 415 37.85 9.04 46.09
CA PRO A 415 39.27 8.73 46.06
C PRO A 415 39.74 8.48 47.52
N TYR A 416 40.65 7.52 47.67
CA TYR A 416 41.35 7.10 48.91
C TYR A 416 40.59 6.15 49.86
N SER A 417 40.69 4.85 49.57
CA SER A 417 41.21 3.83 50.51
C SER A 417 41.03 2.44 49.90
N LEU A 418 42.15 1.82 49.52
CA LEU A 418 42.26 0.42 49.11
C LEU A 418 41.85 -0.49 50.28
N SER A 419 40.71 -1.19 50.21
CA SER A 419 40.56 -2.52 50.87
C SER A 419 39.23 -3.29 50.66
N LEU A 420 38.22 -2.79 49.93
CA LEU A 420 36.88 -3.44 49.95
C LEU A 420 36.24 -3.77 48.59
N CYS A 421 37.05 -4.05 47.57
CA CYS A 421 36.56 -4.44 46.25
C CYS A 421 36.43 -5.98 46.03
N LEU A 422 36.47 -6.79 47.09
CA LEU A 422 36.46 -8.27 46.99
C LEU A 422 35.24 -8.97 47.62
N VAL A 423 34.16 -8.26 47.95
CA VAL A 423 33.02 -8.89 48.66
C VAL A 423 31.70 -8.93 47.85
N PHE A 424 31.60 -8.22 46.72
CA PHE A 424 30.36 -8.23 45.91
C PHE A 424 30.36 -9.19 44.72
N LEU A 425 31.41 -10.00 44.55
CA LEU A 425 31.49 -11.07 43.53
C LEU A 425 31.21 -12.48 44.08
N SER A 426 30.76 -12.61 45.34
CA SER A 426 30.59 -13.93 45.99
C SER A 426 29.17 -14.27 46.45
N VAL A 427 28.13 -13.49 46.14
CA VAL A 427 26.73 -13.83 46.50
C VAL A 427 25.91 -14.41 45.34
N SER A 428 26.48 -14.54 44.14
CA SER A 428 25.85 -15.30 43.03
C SER A 428 26.26 -16.78 42.98
N LEU A 429 26.92 -17.30 44.02
CA LEU A 429 27.33 -18.70 44.11
C LEU A 429 26.82 -19.34 45.41
N LEU A 430 25.52 -19.24 45.67
CA LEU A 430 24.82 -19.97 46.75
C LEU A 430 23.46 -20.53 46.29
N ILE A 431 23.34 -20.90 45.01
CA ILE A 431 22.32 -21.84 44.53
C ILE A 431 23.04 -22.89 43.68
N GLY A 432 23.42 -23.99 44.31
CA GLY A 432 23.98 -25.11 43.56
C GLY A 432 24.86 -26.04 44.39
N LEU A 433 24.33 -26.68 45.42
CA LEU A 433 24.89 -27.93 45.94
C LEU A 433 23.77 -28.82 46.53
N ALA A 434 23.49 -29.92 45.86
CA ALA A 434 23.20 -31.21 46.49
C ALA A 434 23.84 -32.34 45.63
N PRO A 435 24.36 -33.43 46.22
CA PRO A 435 25.46 -34.21 45.62
C PRO A 435 25.08 -35.64 45.19
N GLY A 436 25.93 -36.25 44.33
CA GLY A 436 26.02 -37.71 44.17
C GLY A 436 26.85 -38.21 42.98
N GLY A 437 27.94 -38.97 43.25
CA GLY A 437 28.33 -40.14 42.44
C GLY A 437 29.54 -40.12 41.48
N SER A 438 30.75 -40.32 42.03
CA SER A 438 31.90 -41.16 41.57
C SER A 438 32.15 -41.52 40.07
N ARG A 439 33.35 -41.25 39.50
CA ARG A 439 34.52 -42.20 39.32
C ARG A 439 35.62 -41.70 38.36
N SER A 440 36.90 -41.84 38.80
CA SER A 440 38.19 -42.10 38.09
C SER A 440 38.67 -41.20 36.92
N LYS A 441 39.72 -40.37 37.07
CA LYS A 441 41.21 -40.61 37.02
C LYS A 441 41.85 -40.62 35.61
N LEU A 442 42.77 -39.67 35.37
CA LEU A 442 44.20 -39.78 34.95
C LEU A 442 44.60 -38.49 34.18
N GLY A 443 45.47 -37.58 34.67
CA GLY A 443 46.95 -37.60 34.58
C GLY A 443 47.43 -37.37 33.13
N GLN A 444 48.26 -36.38 32.72
CA GLN A 444 49.44 -35.79 33.37
C GLN A 444 50.05 -34.61 32.54
N ILE A 445 50.82 -33.73 33.22
CA ILE A 445 52.01 -32.91 32.82
C ILE A 445 51.77 -31.69 31.88
N VAL A 446 51.85 -30.41 32.32
CA VAL A 446 52.91 -29.53 32.90
C VAL A 446 54.00 -29.10 31.90
N THR A 447 54.07 -27.79 31.57
CA THR A 447 55.16 -26.85 31.93
C THR A 447 54.86 -25.40 31.51
N HIS A 448 55.15 -24.46 32.42
CA HIS A 448 55.16 -22.98 32.31
C HIS A 448 56.38 -22.48 31.46
N THR A 449 56.66 -21.21 31.09
CA THR A 449 56.39 -19.88 31.67
C THR A 449 56.74 -18.75 30.66
N HIS A 450 56.13 -17.58 30.89
CA HIS A 450 56.30 -16.17 30.42
C HIS A 450 57.66 -15.68 29.83
N THR A 451 57.82 -14.52 29.15
CA THR A 451 57.29 -13.16 29.42
C THR A 451 57.65 -12.13 28.32
N ARG A 452 56.76 -11.11 28.13
CA ARG A 452 56.96 -9.68 27.72
C ARG A 452 57.59 -9.39 26.32
N ALA A 453 57.32 -8.28 25.62
CA ALA A 453 56.46 -7.09 25.80
C ALA A 453 56.26 -6.40 24.43
N ARG A 454 55.11 -5.73 24.26
CA ARG A 454 54.76 -4.52 23.45
C ARG A 454 55.56 -4.18 22.18
N THR A 455 54.82 -3.88 21.09
CA THR A 455 54.61 -2.50 20.56
C THR A 455 53.59 -2.46 19.39
N HIS A 456 53.07 -1.26 19.12
CA HIS A 456 52.05 -0.81 18.16
C HIS A 456 52.26 -1.25 16.69
N THR A 457 51.20 -1.27 15.85
CA THR A 457 51.06 -0.40 14.64
C THR A 457 49.77 -0.62 13.82
N THR A 458 49.18 0.51 13.41
CA THR A 458 48.75 0.94 12.06
C THR A 458 48.08 -0.04 11.08
N THR A 459 46.89 0.34 10.64
CA THR A 459 46.19 -0.11 9.42
C THR A 459 46.95 0.24 8.15
N HIS A 460 47.23 -0.77 7.32
CA HIS A 460 47.55 -0.61 5.89
C HIS A 460 46.57 -1.42 5.03
N THR A 461 45.97 -0.74 4.07
CA THR A 461 45.39 -1.29 2.84
C THR A 461 46.51 -1.72 1.91
N ASP A 462 46.46 -2.97 1.42
CA ASP A 462 47.24 -3.36 0.24
C ASP A 462 46.37 -4.10 -0.78
N VAL A 463 46.41 -3.51 -1.98
CA VAL A 463 46.04 -4.06 -3.27
C VAL A 463 47.17 -5.00 -3.69
N CYS A 464 46.85 -6.14 -4.30
CA CYS A 464 47.81 -6.81 -5.19
C CYS A 464 47.18 -7.19 -6.52
N ARG A 465 47.89 -6.80 -7.58
CA ARG A 465 47.60 -6.95 -9.01
C ARG A 465 48.74 -7.77 -9.60
N HIS A 466 48.43 -8.77 -10.43
CA HIS A 466 49.26 -9.27 -11.56
C HIS A 466 48.40 -10.23 -12.39
N LYS A 467 48.52 -10.40 -13.71
CA LYS A 467 49.11 -9.70 -14.87
C LYS A 467 48.50 -10.44 -16.10
N HIS A 468 48.35 -9.77 -17.24
CA HIS A 468 47.63 -10.23 -18.44
C HIS A 468 48.30 -11.38 -19.22
N THR A 469 47.49 -12.14 -19.95
CA THR A 469 47.82 -12.71 -21.27
C THR A 469 46.60 -12.55 -22.20
N HIS A 470 46.79 -11.83 -23.31
CA HIS A 470 45.80 -11.64 -24.38
C HIS A 470 46.08 -12.61 -25.53
N ALA A 471 45.04 -13.23 -26.08
CA ALA A 471 45.04 -13.82 -27.41
C ALA A 471 44.14 -13.00 -28.33
N HIS A 472 44.72 -12.57 -29.46
CA HIS A 472 44.09 -11.81 -30.54
C HIS A 472 43.20 -12.70 -31.41
N ALA A 473 42.05 -12.17 -31.83
CA ALA A 473 41.45 -12.48 -33.13
C ALA A 473 41.09 -11.16 -33.80
N GLN A 474 41.85 -10.80 -34.83
CA GLN A 474 41.54 -9.73 -35.77
C GLN A 474 40.54 -10.25 -36.81
N THR A 475 39.54 -9.45 -37.13
CA THR A 475 38.94 -9.43 -38.47
C THR A 475 38.84 -8.00 -38.95
N HIS A 476 39.27 -7.79 -40.20
CA HIS A 476 39.67 -6.54 -40.81
C HIS A 476 38.54 -5.54 -41.08
N LYS A 477 38.94 -4.26 -41.06
CA LYS A 477 38.27 -3.07 -41.61
C LYS A 477 37.78 -3.26 -43.05
N LYS A 478 36.66 -2.61 -43.37
CA LYS A 478 36.60 -1.75 -44.58
C LYS A 478 35.74 -0.51 -44.34
N THR A 479 36.41 0.62 -44.22
CA THR A 479 35.85 1.96 -44.36
C THR A 479 35.56 2.21 -45.84
N ARG A 480 34.40 2.78 -46.17
CA ARG A 480 34.21 3.52 -47.43
C ARG A 480 33.42 4.79 -47.11
N MET A 481 34.11 5.92 -47.07
CA MET A 481 33.51 7.21 -47.37
C MET A 481 33.27 7.27 -48.87
N HIS A 482 32.12 7.82 -49.26
CA HIS A 482 31.96 8.52 -50.53
C HIS A 482 31.03 9.72 -50.31
N THR A 483 31.60 10.90 -50.52
CA THR A 483 30.92 12.17 -50.72
C THR A 483 30.79 12.36 -52.24
N HIS A 484 29.61 12.70 -52.75
CA HIS A 484 29.42 13.66 -53.86
C HIS A 484 27.92 13.94 -54.12
N SER A 485 27.57 15.20 -53.87
CA SER A 485 26.98 16.19 -54.80
C SER A 485 25.83 15.83 -55.75
N ASN A 486 24.70 16.51 -55.53
CA ASN A 486 23.81 17.25 -56.45
C ASN A 486 23.20 16.54 -57.69
N THR A 487 21.86 16.58 -57.79
CA THR A 487 21.16 17.43 -58.79
C THR A 487 19.70 17.72 -58.39
N GLN A 488 19.29 18.98 -58.59
CA GLN A 488 17.97 19.56 -58.39
C GLN A 488 17.00 19.20 -59.53
N VAL A 489 15.68 19.30 -59.28
CA VAL A 489 14.77 20.08 -60.13
C VAL A 489 13.81 20.88 -59.24
N HIS A 490 13.77 22.19 -59.50
CA HIS A 490 12.91 23.22 -58.92
C HIS A 490 11.54 23.29 -59.61
N THR A 491 10.54 23.81 -58.90
CA THR A 491 9.76 24.95 -59.44
C THR A 491 9.30 25.87 -58.30
N ASN A 492 9.69 27.14 -58.46
CA ASN A 492 9.43 28.33 -57.63
C ASN A 492 7.95 28.73 -57.62
N VAL A 493 7.51 29.49 -56.59
CA VAL A 493 7.10 30.92 -56.69
C VAL A 493 7.18 31.59 -55.29
N SER A 494 7.89 32.71 -55.22
CA SER A 494 7.75 33.84 -54.26
C SER A 494 7.55 35.11 -55.15
N PRO A 495 7.21 36.34 -54.71
CA PRO A 495 7.79 37.04 -53.53
C PRO A 495 6.90 38.08 -52.80
N ARG A 496 7.36 38.54 -51.62
CA ARG A 496 7.76 39.93 -51.31
C ARG A 496 7.83 40.21 -49.80
N ALA A 497 8.97 40.74 -49.37
CA ALA A 497 9.17 41.54 -48.15
C ALA A 497 9.43 43.02 -48.58
N PRO A 498 9.56 44.05 -47.69
CA PRO A 498 10.80 44.20 -46.89
C PRO A 498 10.72 44.97 -45.53
N SER A 499 11.58 44.54 -44.57
CA SER A 499 12.50 45.37 -43.70
C SER A 499 11.90 46.34 -42.63
N MET A 500 12.52 46.73 -41.48
CA MET A 500 13.92 46.87 -41.02
C MET A 500 14.07 46.91 -39.46
N ILE A 501 15.19 46.35 -38.97
CA ILE A 501 16.19 46.85 -37.96
C ILE A 501 15.93 46.90 -36.42
N LYS A 502 16.63 45.95 -35.75
CA LYS A 502 17.58 45.98 -34.59
C LYS A 502 17.39 46.92 -33.39
N ALA A 503 17.47 46.31 -32.19
CA ALA A 503 18.44 46.68 -31.15
C ALA A 503 18.90 45.44 -30.35
N ARG A 504 20.17 45.43 -29.98
CA ARG A 504 20.95 44.30 -29.43
C ARG A 504 21.44 44.73 -28.05
N ALA A 505 21.29 43.90 -27.02
CA ALA A 505 22.07 44.02 -25.79
C ALA A 505 22.59 42.62 -25.40
N ARG A 506 23.92 42.50 -25.33
CA ARG A 506 24.66 41.35 -24.81
C ARG A 506 24.98 41.61 -23.35
N THR A 507 24.83 40.59 -22.51
CA THR A 507 25.75 40.33 -21.41
C THR A 507 25.83 38.82 -21.16
N GLN A 508 27.05 38.29 -21.26
CA GLN A 508 27.42 36.94 -20.83
C GLN A 508 27.55 36.91 -19.30
N ILE A 509 27.35 35.73 -18.67
CA ILE A 509 28.38 34.98 -17.92
C ILE A 509 27.73 33.73 -17.26
N GLY A 510 28.27 32.56 -17.61
CA GLY A 510 28.79 31.56 -16.65
C GLY A 510 27.89 30.84 -15.64
N THR A 511 27.57 29.58 -15.95
CA THR A 511 27.82 28.35 -15.16
C THR A 511 27.49 28.30 -13.65
N GLN A 512 26.57 27.41 -13.24
CA GLN A 512 26.90 26.12 -12.59
C GLN A 512 25.63 25.41 -12.08
N ALA A 513 25.63 24.08 -12.23
CA ALA A 513 24.63 23.17 -11.72
C ALA A 513 24.74 23.01 -10.20
N HIS A 514 23.59 22.93 -9.51
CA HIS A 514 23.49 22.26 -8.23
C HIS A 514 22.11 21.60 -8.08
N PHE A 515 22.14 20.27 -7.95
CA PHE A 515 21.05 19.43 -7.49
C PHE A 515 20.54 19.93 -6.13
N LYS A 516 19.23 20.18 -6.01
CA LYS A 516 18.53 20.21 -4.72
C LYS A 516 17.18 19.51 -4.83
N HIS A 517 17.00 18.57 -3.91
CA HIS A 517 15.76 17.88 -3.56
C HIS A 517 14.56 18.83 -3.52
N GLN A 518 13.49 18.50 -4.25
CA GLN A 518 12.21 19.19 -4.14
C GLN A 518 11.18 18.29 -3.43
N PHE A 519 10.91 18.66 -2.18
CA PHE A 519 9.74 18.28 -1.40
C PHE A 519 8.49 18.90 -2.05
N ILE A 520 7.44 18.09 -2.25
CA ILE A 520 6.14 18.56 -2.73
C ILE A 520 5.31 18.98 -1.51
N TYR A 521 5.17 20.29 -1.30
CA TYR A 521 4.11 20.88 -0.48
C TYR A 521 2.92 21.19 -1.38
N TRP A 522 1.73 20.72 -1.02
CA TRP A 522 0.47 21.11 -1.67
C TRP A 522 -0.07 22.40 -1.03
N VAL A 523 -0.38 23.35 -1.90
CA VAL A 523 -0.76 24.74 -1.63
C VAL A 523 -2.27 24.85 -1.35
N LEU A 524 -2.59 25.60 -0.29
CA LEU A 524 -3.92 26.13 0.05
C LEU A 524 -4.35 27.16 -1.00
N ILE A 525 -5.57 27.03 -1.53
CA ILE A 525 -6.22 28.06 -2.36
C ILE A 525 -7.16 28.87 -1.45
N PRO A 526 -7.00 30.20 -1.31
CA PRO A 526 -8.02 31.05 -0.71
C PRO A 526 -8.97 31.58 -1.82
N GLU A 527 -10.26 31.31 -1.66
CA GLU A 527 -11.33 31.95 -2.44
C GLU A 527 -11.62 33.34 -1.85
N ASN A 528 -11.41 34.40 -2.64
CA ASN A 528 -11.96 35.73 -2.39
C ASN A 528 -12.83 36.11 -3.59
N GLY A 529 -14.08 36.46 -3.32
CA GLY A 529 -15.00 36.96 -4.34
C GLY A 529 -16.39 37.24 -3.79
N ILE A 530 -16.54 38.26 -2.94
CA ILE A 530 -17.83 38.92 -2.72
C ILE A 530 -17.64 40.44 -2.74
N ASN A 531 -18.36 41.06 -3.67
CA ASN A 531 -18.62 42.48 -3.77
C ASN A 531 -19.31 43.02 -2.51
N SER A 532 -18.83 44.15 -2.00
CA SER A 532 -19.68 45.12 -1.32
C SER A 532 -19.10 46.53 -1.50
N GLN A 533 -19.68 47.26 -2.45
CA GLN A 533 -19.68 48.72 -2.43
C GLN A 533 -20.48 49.18 -1.21
N ALA A 534 -19.87 49.99 -0.33
CA ALA A 534 -20.52 51.10 0.37
C ALA A 534 -19.58 51.72 1.41
N LEU A 535 -19.40 53.05 1.29
CA LEU A 535 -19.09 54.02 2.34
C LEU A 535 -17.90 53.75 3.28
N LEU A 536 -16.83 54.54 3.15
CA LEU A 536 -16.67 55.74 4.00
C LEU A 536 -15.45 56.58 3.56
N ARG A 537 -15.70 57.89 3.55
CA ARG A 537 -14.76 58.96 3.21
C ARG A 537 -13.69 59.14 4.29
N ARG A 538 -12.50 59.51 3.82
CA ARG A 538 -11.56 60.53 4.33
C ARG A 538 -11.36 60.61 5.85
N GLN A 539 -10.14 60.31 6.28
CA GLN A 539 -9.39 61.22 7.15
C GLN A 539 -7.90 61.14 6.81
N THR A 540 -7.40 62.29 6.32
CA THR A 540 -6.02 62.80 6.20
C THR A 540 -4.95 61.94 5.55
#